data_AF-A0A3D4HJH4-F1
#
_entry.id   AF-A0A3D4HJH4-F1
#
_cell.length_a   1.000
_cell.length_b   1.000
_cell.length_c   1.000
_cell.angle_alpha   90.00
_cell.angle_beta   90.00
_cell.angle_gamma   90.00
#
_symmetry.space_group_name_H-M   'P 1'
#
loop_
_entity.id
_entity.type
_entity.pdbx_description
1 polymer ?
#
loop_
_entity_poly.entity_id
_entity_poly.type
_entity_poly.pdbx_seq_one_letter_code
_entity_poly.pdbx_strand_id
1 'polypeptide(L)'
;MSFWIDFRIGKSSFWFLNGRIMRFVYSFVVAVLMSSALVAQNFPENIDVTFNERTRCCVEVTGFAQFEVDRQPLHAHGIVIDNEGRIVMTEANIPGWLPPDQLKDFKVCLLGDSDVEFKATYLGQDYLTSWHYIQVEKAAWDKLVPVNTFGSSTIKIADPVWGIGVLPKPYGYQPFFLSGNVASTQKMPFDMGFGQSAIGEVGTPVFDADGKLVGV
;
A
#
# COMPACT_ATOMS: atom_id res chain seq x y z
N MET A 1 -7.86 73.95 43.51
CA MET A 1 -6.51 73.90 44.12
C MET A 1 -5.89 72.59 43.66
N SER A 2 -5.05 72.65 42.62
CA SER A 2 -4.59 71.49 41.86
C SER A 2 -3.41 70.82 42.58
N PHE A 3 -3.55 69.54 42.92
CA PHE A 3 -2.47 68.73 43.48
C PHE A 3 -1.73 68.00 42.33
N TRP A 4 -0.45 68.31 42.16
CA TRP A 4 0.47 67.55 41.33
C TRP A 4 1.09 66.43 42.15
N ILE A 5 1.08 65.18 41.65
CA ILE A 5 1.85 64.06 42.20
C ILE A 5 3.00 63.80 41.23
N ASP A 6 4.23 64.03 41.71
CA ASP A 6 5.49 63.77 41.02
C ASP A 6 5.84 62.28 41.20
N PHE A 7 5.75 61.48 40.12
CA PHE A 7 6.25 60.11 40.10
C PHE A 7 7.62 60.09 39.41
N ARG A 8 8.69 60.18 40.21
CA ARG A 8 10.04 59.88 39.74
C ARG A 8 10.19 58.38 39.50
N ILE A 9 10.09 57.98 38.24
CA ILE A 9 10.47 56.65 37.77
C ILE A 9 11.99 56.51 37.87
N GLY A 10 12.45 55.68 38.80
CA GLY A 10 13.84 55.28 38.91
C GLY A 10 14.26 54.49 37.67
N LYS A 11 15.08 55.11 36.82
CA LYS A 11 15.85 54.40 35.79
C LYS A 11 16.97 53.63 36.48
N SER A 12 16.80 52.33 36.69
CA SER A 12 17.94 51.45 36.97
C SER A 12 17.68 50.05 36.43
N SER A 13 18.60 49.63 35.56
CA SER A 13 18.96 48.24 35.24
C SER A 13 17.88 47.33 34.64
N PHE A 14 17.63 47.43 33.34
CA PHE A 14 16.89 46.40 32.57
C PHE A 14 17.56 46.00 31.24
N TRP A 15 18.89 46.16 31.11
CA TRP A 15 19.58 46.01 29.81
C TRP A 15 20.71 44.98 29.73
N PHE A 16 20.93 44.13 30.74
CA PHE A 16 22.05 43.17 30.69
C PHE A 16 21.73 41.68 30.90
N LEU A 17 20.45 41.28 30.91
CA LEU A 17 20.07 39.86 31.04
C LEU A 17 19.50 39.21 29.76
N ASN A 18 19.48 39.90 28.62
CA ASN A 18 18.74 39.43 27.43
C ASN A 18 19.57 38.61 26.43
N GLY A 19 20.91 38.64 26.46
CA GLY A 19 21.72 37.96 25.44
C GLY A 19 21.84 36.44 25.57
N ARG A 20 21.96 35.93 26.81
CA ARG A 20 22.13 34.48 27.05
C ARG A 20 20.82 33.70 26.95
N ILE A 21 19.73 34.25 27.48
CA ILE A 21 18.41 33.60 27.46
C ILE A 21 17.87 33.56 26.02
N MET A 22 18.02 34.64 25.26
CA MET A 22 17.54 34.73 23.88
C MET A 22 18.34 33.83 22.92
N ARG A 23 19.65 33.61 23.18
CA ARG A 23 20.46 32.59 22.47
C ARG A 23 20.02 31.16 22.80
N PHE A 24 19.70 30.87 24.07
CA PHE A 24 19.19 29.55 24.47
C PHE A 24 17.81 29.26 23.86
N VAL A 25 16.91 30.24 23.82
CA VAL A 25 15.59 30.09 23.20
C VAL A 25 15.72 29.90 21.69
N TYR A 26 16.58 30.65 21.00
CA TYR A 26 16.84 30.44 19.57
C TYR A 26 17.45 29.05 19.29
N SER A 27 18.44 28.62 20.08
CA SER A 27 19.01 27.27 19.94
C SER A 27 17.99 26.17 20.20
N PHE A 28 17.08 26.36 21.17
CA PHE A 28 16.04 25.39 21.48
C PHE A 28 14.97 25.31 20.38
N VAL A 29 14.52 26.45 19.84
CA VAL A 29 13.57 26.50 18.72
C VAL A 29 14.18 25.90 17.44
N VAL A 30 15.45 26.17 17.14
CA VAL A 30 16.16 25.54 16.01
C VAL A 30 16.31 24.02 16.22
N ALA A 31 16.63 23.57 17.44
CA ALA A 31 16.72 22.14 17.75
C ALA A 31 15.37 21.43 17.60
N VAL A 32 14.26 22.05 18.02
CA VAL A 32 12.90 21.51 17.85
C VAL A 32 12.50 21.49 16.36
N LEU A 33 12.83 22.53 15.59
CA LEU A 33 12.55 22.56 14.15
C LEU A 33 13.41 21.57 13.35
N MET A 34 14.66 21.30 13.76
CA MET A 34 15.49 20.25 13.15
C MET A 34 15.06 18.84 13.54
N SER A 35 14.47 18.62 14.73
CA SER A 35 14.01 17.29 15.14
C SER A 35 12.67 16.90 14.53
N SER A 36 11.83 17.86 14.12
CA SER A 36 10.62 17.56 13.33
C SER A 36 10.91 17.04 11.91
N ALA A 37 12.13 17.25 11.39
CA ALA A 37 12.52 16.72 10.08
C ALA A 37 12.90 15.21 10.10
N LEU A 38 13.04 14.61 11.29
CA LEU A 38 13.45 13.21 11.47
C LEU A 38 12.28 12.21 11.51
N VAL A 39 11.04 12.67 11.32
CA VAL A 39 9.84 11.81 11.26
C VAL A 39 9.21 11.87 9.86
N ALA A 40 10.05 11.86 8.82
CA ALA A 40 9.59 11.52 7.47
C ALA A 40 9.65 9.99 7.33
N GLN A 41 8.55 9.35 6.91
CA GLN A 41 8.62 7.99 6.39
C GLN A 41 9.51 8.04 5.14
N ASN A 42 10.70 7.42 5.21
CA ASN A 42 11.66 7.44 4.12
C ASN A 42 11.23 6.46 3.04
N PHE A 43 10.31 6.87 2.17
CA PHE A 43 10.12 6.24 0.87
C PHE A 43 11.17 6.78 -0.13
N PRO A 44 11.45 6.07 -1.23
CA PRO A 44 12.41 6.51 -2.23
C PRO A 44 11.97 7.86 -2.82
N GLU A 45 12.93 8.71 -3.22
CA GLU A 45 12.64 10.02 -3.79
C GLU A 45 11.77 9.95 -5.06
N ASN A 46 11.76 8.81 -5.76
CA ASN A 46 10.96 8.53 -6.97
C ASN A 46 9.88 7.48 -6.71
N ILE A 47 9.09 7.66 -5.64
CA ILE A 47 8.04 6.70 -5.27
C ILE A 47 6.94 6.60 -6.34
N ASP A 48 6.66 7.65 -7.08
CA ASP A 48 5.70 7.68 -8.18
C ASP A 48 6.10 6.74 -9.33
N VAL A 49 7.37 6.80 -9.77
CA VAL A 49 7.91 5.91 -10.80
C VAL A 49 7.89 4.47 -10.30
N THR A 50 8.38 4.28 -9.07
CA THR A 50 8.40 2.98 -8.39
C THR A 50 7.00 2.38 -8.32
N PHE A 51 6.02 3.15 -7.84
CA PHE A 51 4.63 2.74 -7.73
C PHE A 51 4.05 2.33 -9.08
N ASN A 52 4.19 3.16 -10.11
CA ASN A 52 3.71 2.86 -11.45
C ASN A 52 4.31 1.57 -12.02
N GLU A 53 5.61 1.33 -11.80
CA GLU A 53 6.24 0.05 -12.20
C GLU A 53 5.64 -1.15 -11.46
N ARG A 54 5.43 -1.05 -10.14
CA ARG A 54 4.89 -2.16 -9.33
C ARG A 54 3.41 -2.41 -9.61
N THR A 55 2.62 -1.40 -9.99
CA THR A 55 1.19 -1.63 -10.32
C THR A 55 0.99 -2.66 -11.44
N ARG A 56 1.98 -2.84 -12.33
CA ARG A 56 1.94 -3.83 -13.41
C ARG A 56 2.00 -5.29 -12.96
N CYS A 57 2.31 -5.57 -11.70
CA CYS A 57 2.23 -6.91 -11.13
C CYS A 57 0.88 -7.23 -10.49
N CYS A 58 -0.02 -6.25 -10.44
CA CYS A 58 -1.36 -6.42 -9.92
C CYS A 58 -2.39 -6.17 -11.02
N VAL A 59 -3.49 -6.91 -10.98
CA VAL A 59 -4.56 -6.84 -11.96
C VAL A 59 -5.91 -6.95 -11.27
N GLU A 60 -6.94 -6.41 -11.91
CA GLU A 60 -8.31 -6.76 -11.56
C GLU A 60 -8.70 -8.04 -12.30
N VAL A 61 -9.30 -8.97 -11.58
CA VAL A 61 -9.90 -10.19 -12.12
C VAL A 61 -11.40 -10.15 -11.89
N THR A 62 -12.14 -10.37 -12.96
CA THR A 62 -13.59 -10.54 -12.92
C THR A 62 -13.97 -11.93 -13.42
N GLY A 63 -15.06 -12.48 -12.90
CA GLY A 63 -15.57 -13.77 -13.31
C GLY A 63 -16.96 -14.00 -12.73
N PHE A 64 -17.41 -15.25 -12.77
CA PHE A 64 -18.68 -15.64 -12.18
C PHE A 64 -18.57 -16.96 -11.41
N ALA A 65 -19.24 -17.05 -10.28
CA ALA A 65 -19.61 -18.31 -9.65
C ALA A 65 -20.98 -18.73 -10.19
N GLN A 66 -21.03 -19.85 -10.90
CA GLN A 66 -22.23 -20.41 -11.47
C GLN A 66 -22.78 -21.53 -10.58
N PHE A 67 -23.92 -21.24 -9.97
CA PHE A 67 -24.73 -22.21 -9.24
C PHE A 67 -25.83 -22.77 -10.16
N GLU A 68 -26.62 -23.73 -9.67
CA GLU A 68 -27.66 -24.40 -10.46
C GLU A 68 -28.70 -23.44 -11.04
N VAL A 69 -29.07 -22.41 -10.28
CA VAL A 69 -30.15 -21.47 -10.63
C VAL A 69 -29.63 -20.05 -10.88
N ASP A 70 -28.40 -19.74 -10.46
CA ASP A 70 -27.93 -18.35 -10.36
C ASP A 70 -26.45 -18.19 -10.74
N ARG A 71 -26.09 -16.98 -11.16
CA ARG A 71 -24.72 -16.56 -11.46
C ARG A 71 -24.36 -15.35 -10.62
N GLN A 72 -23.39 -15.52 -9.73
CA GLN A 72 -22.89 -14.45 -8.86
C GLN A 72 -21.61 -13.85 -9.45
N PRO A 73 -21.52 -12.52 -9.64
CA PRO A 73 -20.30 -11.89 -10.12
C PRO A 73 -19.18 -12.03 -9.08
N LEU A 74 -17.98 -12.28 -9.56
CA LEU A 74 -16.76 -12.33 -8.76
C LEU A 74 -15.86 -11.16 -9.14
N HIS A 75 -15.32 -10.50 -8.11
CA HIS A 75 -14.34 -9.44 -8.22
C HIS A 75 -13.16 -9.81 -7.32
N ALA A 76 -11.97 -9.83 -7.89
CA ALA A 76 -10.77 -10.22 -7.18
C ALA A 76 -9.59 -9.39 -7.66
N HIS A 77 -8.65 -9.13 -6.76
CA HIS A 77 -7.35 -8.63 -7.15
C HIS A 77 -6.40 -9.82 -7.34
N GLY A 78 -5.67 -9.80 -8.44
CA GLY A 78 -4.74 -10.84 -8.82
C GLY A 78 -3.30 -10.33 -8.83
N ILE A 79 -2.37 -11.23 -8.54
CA ILE A 79 -0.93 -10.96 -8.59
C ILE A 79 -0.29 -11.81 -9.68
N VAL A 80 0.48 -11.17 -10.55
CA VAL A 80 1.23 -11.82 -11.62
C VAL A 80 2.44 -12.52 -11.03
N ILE A 81 2.57 -13.83 -11.25
CA ILE A 81 3.64 -14.65 -10.65
C ILE A 81 4.72 -15.06 -11.65
N ASP A 82 4.46 -15.00 -12.96
CA ASP A 82 5.45 -15.32 -14.00
C ASP A 82 5.22 -14.57 -15.32
N ASN A 83 6.22 -14.64 -16.21
CA ASN A 83 6.20 -14.02 -17.54
C ASN A 83 5.28 -14.74 -18.53
N GLU A 84 4.71 -15.88 -18.12
CA GLU A 84 3.72 -16.60 -18.91
C GLU A 84 2.32 -16.12 -18.57
N GLY A 85 2.13 -15.09 -17.73
CA GLY A 85 0.82 -14.53 -17.43
C GLY A 85 0.00 -15.38 -16.44
N ARG A 86 0.65 -16.20 -15.62
CA ARG A 86 -0.02 -16.84 -14.48
C ARG A 86 -0.29 -15.79 -13.41
N ILE A 87 -1.51 -15.81 -12.90
CA ILE A 87 -1.99 -14.88 -11.88
C ILE A 87 -2.53 -15.70 -10.72
N VAL A 88 -2.18 -15.29 -9.50
CA VAL A 88 -2.69 -15.85 -8.26
C VAL A 88 -3.69 -14.90 -7.61
N MET A 89 -4.74 -15.46 -7.02
CA MET A 89 -5.75 -14.73 -6.24
C MET A 89 -5.90 -15.40 -4.87
N THR A 90 -6.07 -14.58 -3.84
CA THR A 90 -6.19 -15.07 -2.47
C THR A 90 -7.59 -15.60 -2.16
N GLU A 91 -7.71 -16.44 -1.13
CA GLU A 91 -9.00 -16.93 -0.63
C GLU A 91 -9.95 -15.79 -0.23
N ALA A 92 -9.39 -14.67 0.23
CA ALA A 92 -10.18 -13.52 0.66
C ALA A 92 -10.92 -12.85 -0.51
N ASN A 93 -10.49 -13.06 -1.76
CA ASN A 93 -11.19 -12.60 -2.95
C ASN A 93 -12.10 -13.67 -3.56
N ILE A 94 -11.61 -14.91 -3.64
CA ILE A 94 -12.37 -16.06 -4.16
C ILE A 94 -12.37 -17.14 -3.07
N PRO A 95 -13.52 -17.41 -2.43
CA PRO A 95 -13.56 -18.35 -1.33
C PRO A 95 -13.17 -19.77 -1.74
N GLY A 96 -12.32 -20.41 -0.93
CA GLY A 96 -11.73 -21.70 -1.26
C GLY A 96 -12.69 -22.89 -1.20
N TRP A 97 -13.90 -22.70 -0.66
CA TRP A 97 -14.96 -23.71 -0.65
C TRP A 97 -15.75 -23.75 -1.96
N LEU A 98 -15.57 -22.78 -2.87
CA LEU A 98 -16.23 -22.77 -4.18
C LEU A 98 -15.64 -23.86 -5.08
N PRO A 99 -16.48 -24.79 -5.58
CA PRO A 99 -16.03 -25.82 -6.51
C PRO A 99 -15.42 -25.21 -7.79
N PRO A 100 -14.24 -25.68 -8.24
CA PRO A 100 -13.60 -25.22 -9.47
C PRO A 100 -14.48 -25.23 -10.72
N ASP A 101 -15.39 -26.20 -10.82
CA ASP A 101 -16.32 -26.35 -11.94
C ASP A 101 -17.41 -25.28 -11.97
N GLN A 102 -17.65 -24.58 -10.85
CA GLN A 102 -18.57 -23.45 -10.75
C GLN A 102 -17.90 -22.11 -11.11
N LEU A 103 -16.57 -22.04 -11.13
CA LEU A 103 -15.83 -20.83 -11.47
C LEU A 103 -15.70 -20.68 -13.00
N LYS A 104 -16.28 -19.62 -13.57
CA LYS A 104 -16.42 -19.44 -15.03
C LYS A 104 -16.05 -18.04 -15.50
N ASP A 105 -15.75 -17.98 -16.80
CA ASP A 105 -15.66 -16.75 -17.59
C ASP A 105 -14.71 -15.69 -17.02
N PHE A 106 -13.53 -16.13 -16.55
CA PHE A 106 -12.54 -15.23 -16.01
C PHE A 106 -12.01 -14.25 -17.07
N LYS A 107 -11.92 -12.99 -16.65
CA LYS A 107 -11.32 -11.89 -17.40
C LYS A 107 -10.39 -11.10 -16.51
N VAL A 108 -9.37 -10.51 -17.13
CA VAL A 108 -8.34 -9.72 -16.46
C VAL A 108 -8.33 -8.33 -17.06
N CYS A 109 -8.36 -7.31 -16.21
CA CYS A 109 -8.15 -5.91 -16.57
C CYS A 109 -6.85 -5.41 -15.92
N LEU A 110 -6.13 -4.56 -16.64
CA LEU A 110 -4.99 -3.87 -16.05
C LEU A 110 -5.51 -2.77 -15.12
N LEU A 111 -4.80 -2.52 -14.03
CA LEU A 111 -5.12 -1.39 -13.15
C LEU A 111 -4.92 -0.08 -13.90
N GLY A 112 -5.92 0.80 -13.88
CA GLY A 112 -5.95 2.06 -14.63
C GLY A 112 -6.40 1.94 -16.09
N ASP A 113 -6.70 0.73 -16.58
CA ASP A 113 -7.24 0.48 -17.93
C ASP A 113 -8.36 -0.56 -17.86
N SER A 114 -9.56 -0.09 -17.49
CA SER A 114 -10.76 -0.93 -17.39
C SER A 114 -11.41 -1.27 -18.73
N ASP A 115 -11.00 -0.60 -19.81
CA ASP A 115 -11.62 -0.74 -21.13
C ASP A 115 -11.12 -1.98 -21.86
N VAL A 116 -9.89 -2.42 -21.54
CA VAL A 116 -9.29 -3.61 -22.12
C VAL A 116 -9.44 -4.80 -21.16
N GLU A 117 -10.24 -5.78 -21.59
CA GLU A 117 -10.43 -7.04 -20.87
C GLU A 117 -9.74 -8.19 -21.63
N PHE A 118 -8.87 -8.92 -20.95
CA PHE A 118 -8.19 -10.10 -21.48
C PHE A 118 -8.85 -11.37 -20.97
N LYS A 119 -9.03 -12.37 -21.83
CA LYS A 119 -9.57 -13.67 -21.38
C LYS A 119 -8.57 -14.40 -20.49
N ALA A 120 -9.07 -15.08 -19.46
CA ALA A 120 -8.26 -15.94 -18.62
C ALA A 120 -8.89 -17.33 -18.43
N THR A 121 -8.03 -18.32 -18.28
CA THR A 121 -8.40 -19.71 -18.03
C THR A 121 -8.10 -20.07 -16.59
N TYR A 122 -9.06 -20.66 -15.90
CA TYR A 122 -8.85 -21.18 -14.54
C TYR A 122 -7.95 -22.41 -14.56
N LEU A 123 -6.88 -22.39 -13.75
CA LEU A 123 -5.89 -23.46 -13.66
C LEU A 123 -6.16 -24.42 -12.51
N GLY A 124 -6.69 -23.91 -11.39
CA GLY A 124 -6.90 -24.70 -10.19
C GLY A 124 -6.77 -23.89 -8.91
N GLN A 125 -6.81 -24.61 -7.80
CA GLN A 125 -6.66 -24.09 -6.46
C GLN A 125 -5.56 -24.86 -5.72
N ASP A 126 -4.80 -24.18 -4.89
CA ASP A 126 -3.97 -24.81 -3.86
C ASP A 126 -4.82 -25.03 -2.61
N TYR A 127 -5.08 -26.28 -2.24
CA TYR A 127 -5.90 -26.63 -1.08
C TYR A 127 -5.24 -26.31 0.27
N LEU A 128 -3.93 -26.06 0.33
CA LEU A 128 -3.26 -25.69 1.58
C LEU A 128 -3.49 -24.22 1.94
N THR A 129 -3.37 -23.34 0.94
CA THR A 129 -3.50 -21.88 1.10
C THR A 129 -4.85 -21.34 0.66
N SER A 130 -5.68 -22.19 0.03
CA SER A 130 -6.90 -21.80 -0.67
C SER A 130 -6.68 -20.77 -1.78
N TRP A 131 -5.45 -20.65 -2.31
CA TRP A 131 -5.15 -19.72 -3.39
C TRP A 131 -5.61 -20.26 -4.73
N HIS A 132 -6.14 -19.37 -5.57
CA HIS A 132 -6.66 -19.68 -6.89
C HIS A 132 -5.71 -19.21 -7.97
N TYR A 133 -5.57 -19.99 -9.05
CA TYR A 133 -4.66 -19.71 -10.14
C TYR A 133 -5.42 -19.58 -11.46
N ILE A 134 -5.09 -18.56 -12.23
CA ILE A 134 -5.58 -18.36 -13.60
C ILE A 134 -4.41 -18.10 -14.55
N GLN A 135 -4.68 -18.29 -15.83
CA GLN A 135 -3.76 -18.03 -16.93
C GLN A 135 -4.40 -17.03 -17.88
N VAL A 136 -3.84 -15.81 -17.96
CA VAL A 136 -4.32 -14.81 -18.93
C VAL A 136 -3.79 -15.12 -20.33
N GLU A 137 -4.53 -14.72 -21.35
CA GLU A 137 -4.12 -14.87 -22.75
C GLU A 137 -2.83 -14.10 -23.09
N LYS A 138 -2.13 -14.58 -24.12
CA LYS A 138 -0.81 -14.07 -24.55
C LYS A 138 -0.78 -12.57 -24.87
N ALA A 139 -1.90 -12.00 -25.27
CA ALA A 139 -2.01 -10.58 -25.62
C ALA A 139 -1.81 -9.63 -24.42
N ALA A 140 -1.83 -10.14 -23.18
CA ALA A 140 -1.57 -9.36 -21.97
C ALA A 140 -0.12 -9.46 -21.48
N TRP A 141 0.65 -10.46 -21.92
CA TRP A 141 1.89 -10.86 -21.23
C TRP A 141 2.97 -9.78 -21.22
N ASP A 142 3.08 -8.99 -22.29
CA ASP A 142 4.03 -7.89 -22.43
C ASP A 142 3.70 -6.67 -21.54
N LYS A 143 2.44 -6.58 -21.08
CA LYS A 143 1.95 -5.50 -20.22
C LYS A 143 2.17 -5.81 -18.74
N LEU A 144 2.27 -7.08 -18.39
CA LEU A 144 2.41 -7.55 -17.02
C LEU A 144 3.87 -7.64 -16.57
N VAL A 145 4.10 -7.51 -15.27
CA VAL A 145 5.41 -7.73 -14.64
C VAL A 145 5.25 -8.73 -13.50
N PRO A 146 6.00 -9.82 -13.47
CA PRO A 146 5.94 -10.76 -12.36
C PRO A 146 6.39 -10.12 -11.05
N VAL A 147 5.65 -10.32 -9.97
CA VAL A 147 5.92 -9.71 -8.66
C VAL A 147 7.28 -10.10 -8.09
N ASN A 148 7.78 -11.30 -8.42
CA ASN A 148 9.09 -11.79 -7.99
C ASN A 148 10.27 -11.03 -8.62
N THR A 149 10.03 -10.22 -9.66
CA THR A 149 11.06 -9.35 -10.27
C THR A 149 11.57 -8.29 -9.29
N PHE A 150 10.76 -7.90 -8.30
CA PHE A 150 11.10 -6.84 -7.35
C PHE A 150 11.93 -7.33 -6.15
N GLY A 151 12.27 -8.61 -6.11
CA GLY A 151 12.92 -9.23 -4.94
C GLY A 151 11.98 -9.32 -3.75
N SER A 152 12.44 -10.00 -2.69
CA SER A 152 11.68 -10.14 -1.45
C SER A 152 12.46 -9.64 -0.24
N SER A 153 11.72 -9.26 0.78
CA SER A 153 12.24 -8.76 2.05
C SER A 153 11.42 -9.31 3.22
N THR A 154 12.00 -9.30 4.42
CA THR A 154 11.31 -9.74 5.64
C THR A 154 10.93 -8.51 6.44
N ILE A 155 9.68 -8.46 6.87
CA ILE A 155 9.16 -7.37 7.69
C ILE A 155 9.50 -7.53 9.18
N LYS A 156 9.69 -6.40 9.84
CA LYS A 156 9.80 -6.26 11.29
C LYS A 156 8.75 -5.28 11.79
N ILE A 157 8.48 -5.36 13.09
CA ILE A 157 7.62 -4.39 13.77
C ILE A 157 8.19 -2.98 13.56
N ALA A 158 7.29 -2.05 13.27
CA ALA A 158 7.52 -0.65 12.92
C ALA A 158 8.14 -0.38 11.54
N ASP A 159 8.46 -1.40 10.73
CA ASP A 159 8.96 -1.17 9.37
C ASP A 159 7.92 -0.41 8.53
N PRO A 160 8.35 0.61 7.76
CA PRO A 160 7.48 1.29 6.80
C PRO A 160 7.21 0.38 5.61
N VAL A 161 5.94 0.30 5.24
CA VAL A 161 5.45 -0.50 4.11
C VAL A 161 4.43 0.29 3.31
N TRP A 162 4.26 -0.08 2.06
CA TRP A 162 3.28 0.51 1.16
C TRP A 162 2.68 -0.54 0.24
N GLY A 163 1.50 -0.26 -0.29
CA GLY A 163 0.78 -1.16 -1.15
C GLY A 163 -0.10 -0.41 -2.13
N ILE A 164 -0.94 -1.18 -2.81
CA ILE A 164 -1.76 -0.69 -3.92
C ILE A 164 -3.22 -0.73 -3.47
N GLY A 165 -3.82 0.45 -3.38
CA GLY A 165 -5.27 0.58 -3.35
C GLY A 165 -5.82 0.58 -4.77
N VAL A 166 -7.06 0.11 -4.96
CA VAL A 166 -7.71 0.05 -6.29
C VAL A 166 -9.10 0.66 -6.19
N LEU A 167 -9.39 1.65 -7.03
CA LEU A 167 -10.75 2.20 -7.13
C LEU A 167 -11.66 1.26 -7.95
N PRO A 168 -12.99 1.27 -7.75
CA PRO A 168 -13.88 0.37 -8.48
C PRO A 168 -13.99 0.74 -9.97
N LYS A 169 -14.55 -0.17 -10.78
CA LYS A 169 -14.69 -0.05 -12.25
C LYS A 169 -15.15 1.32 -12.78
N PRO A 170 -16.11 2.04 -12.17
CA PRO A 170 -16.51 3.37 -12.64
C PRO A 170 -15.38 4.41 -12.67
N TYR A 171 -14.30 4.17 -11.91
CA TYR A 171 -13.08 4.98 -11.89
C TYR A 171 -11.92 4.30 -12.63
N GLY A 172 -12.20 3.34 -13.51
CA GLY A 172 -11.19 2.74 -14.38
C GLY A 172 -10.24 1.75 -13.71
N TYR A 173 -10.59 1.20 -12.54
CA TYR A 173 -9.65 0.43 -11.71
C TYR A 173 -8.39 1.22 -11.36
N GLN A 174 -8.51 2.53 -11.20
CA GLN A 174 -7.38 3.43 -10.95
C GLN A 174 -6.63 2.99 -9.68
N PRO A 175 -5.33 2.66 -9.78
CA PRO A 175 -4.53 2.37 -8.60
C PRO A 175 -4.20 3.66 -7.86
N PHE A 176 -4.14 3.57 -6.53
CA PHE A 176 -3.70 4.66 -5.65
C PHE A 176 -2.76 4.14 -4.56
N PHE A 177 -1.87 5.02 -4.10
CA PHE A 177 -0.85 4.69 -3.13
C PHE A 177 -1.42 4.67 -1.71
N LEU A 178 -1.09 3.61 -0.95
CA LEU A 178 -1.37 3.49 0.47
C LEU A 178 -0.09 3.14 1.21
N SER A 179 0.11 3.71 2.39
CA SER A 179 1.26 3.41 3.25
C SER A 179 0.88 3.26 4.71
N GLY A 180 1.75 2.57 5.45
CA GLY A 180 1.62 2.39 6.87
C GLY A 180 2.89 1.80 7.48
N ASN A 181 2.78 1.38 8.73
CA ASN A 181 3.84 0.66 9.43
C ASN A 181 3.32 -0.69 9.90
N VAL A 182 4.23 -1.66 10.02
CA VAL A 182 3.93 -2.97 10.60
C VAL A 182 3.69 -2.82 12.10
N ALA A 183 2.48 -3.09 12.56
CA ALA A 183 2.07 -3.04 13.96
C ALA A 183 2.57 -4.26 14.75
N SER A 184 2.46 -5.45 14.15
CA SER A 184 2.89 -6.70 14.78
C SER A 184 3.20 -7.76 13.72
N THR A 185 3.99 -8.75 14.11
CA THR A 185 4.32 -9.91 13.28
C THR A 185 4.05 -11.18 14.05
N GLN A 186 3.51 -12.20 13.39
CA GLN A 186 3.26 -13.52 13.97
C GLN A 186 3.81 -14.61 13.06
N LYS A 187 4.40 -15.65 13.67
CA LYS A 187 4.78 -16.87 12.96
C LYS A 187 3.64 -17.87 13.06
N MET A 188 2.94 -18.09 11.95
CA MET A 188 1.97 -19.16 11.79
C MET A 188 2.56 -20.16 10.77
N PRO A 189 1.83 -21.04 10.03
CA PRO A 189 2.54 -21.87 9.04
C PRO A 189 3.24 -21.02 7.96
N PHE A 190 2.88 -19.73 7.86
CA PHE A 190 3.57 -18.67 7.15
C PHE A 190 3.75 -17.43 8.08
N ASP A 191 4.71 -16.58 7.76
CA ASP A 191 4.92 -15.31 8.47
C ASP A 191 3.80 -14.33 8.11
N MET A 192 3.11 -13.79 9.13
CA MET A 192 2.05 -12.79 8.96
C MET A 192 2.44 -11.46 9.59
N GLY A 193 2.16 -10.37 8.89
CA GLY A 193 2.28 -9.00 9.38
C GLY A 193 0.91 -8.34 9.50
N PHE A 194 0.73 -7.53 10.53
CA PHE A 194 -0.46 -6.71 10.70
C PHE A 194 -0.07 -5.24 10.57
N GLY A 195 -0.74 -4.50 9.70
CA GLY A 195 -0.55 -3.05 9.56
C GLY A 195 -1.19 -2.26 10.71
N GLN A 196 -0.64 -1.08 11.00
CA GLN A 196 -1.31 -0.09 11.86
C GLN A 196 -2.53 0.55 11.18
N SER A 197 -2.56 0.52 9.85
CA SER A 197 -3.59 1.05 8.97
C SER A 197 -3.78 0.10 7.78
N ALA A 198 -4.76 0.40 6.92
CA ALA A 198 -4.84 -0.24 5.61
C ALA A 198 -3.60 0.13 4.78
N ILE A 199 -2.89 -0.88 4.26
CA ILE A 199 -1.65 -0.73 3.47
C ILE A 199 -1.91 -0.98 1.98
N GLY A 200 -2.97 -1.73 1.64
CA GLY A 200 -3.37 -2.05 0.27
C GLY A 200 -4.76 -2.68 0.27
N GLU A 201 -5.30 -2.92 -0.93
CA GLU A 201 -6.51 -3.72 -1.10
C GLU A 201 -6.21 -5.21 -0.92
N VAL A 202 -7.24 -5.98 -0.56
CA VAL A 202 -7.11 -7.42 -0.32
C VAL A 202 -6.68 -8.15 -1.59
N GLY A 203 -5.56 -8.89 -1.53
CA GLY A 203 -5.02 -9.61 -2.68
C GLY A 203 -4.09 -8.77 -3.56
N THR A 204 -3.73 -7.56 -3.13
CA THR A 204 -2.71 -6.73 -3.77
C THR A 204 -1.35 -6.90 -3.07
N PRO A 205 -0.23 -6.75 -3.80
CA PRO A 205 1.08 -6.92 -3.19
C PRO A 205 1.44 -5.75 -2.27
N VAL A 206 2.16 -6.06 -1.20
CA VAL A 206 2.71 -5.11 -0.24
C VAL A 206 4.22 -5.10 -0.36
N PHE A 207 4.81 -3.90 -0.31
CA PHE A 207 6.23 -3.65 -0.50
C PHE A 207 6.85 -2.95 0.72
N ASP A 208 8.14 -3.18 0.96
CA ASP A 208 8.93 -2.38 1.90
C ASP A 208 9.30 -1.01 1.32
N ALA A 209 9.92 -0.15 2.13
CA ALA A 209 10.37 1.16 1.69
C ALA A 209 11.34 1.13 0.48
N ASP A 210 12.09 0.05 0.26
CA ASP A 210 12.96 -0.10 -0.92
C ASP A 210 12.19 -0.58 -2.17
N GLY A 211 10.90 -0.91 -2.00
CA GLY A 211 10.04 -1.42 -3.05
C GLY A 211 10.24 -2.91 -3.35
N LYS A 212 10.73 -3.69 -2.38
CA LYS A 212 10.79 -5.16 -2.43
C LYS A 212 9.51 -5.77 -1.89
N LEU A 213 9.11 -6.91 -2.43
CA LEU A 213 7.91 -7.62 -1.99
C LEU A 213 8.06 -8.12 -0.54
N VAL A 214 7.07 -7.85 0.30
CA VAL A 214 7.02 -8.36 1.68
C VAL A 214 5.81 -9.24 1.96
N GLY A 215 4.75 -9.11 1.17
CA GLY A 215 3.52 -9.87 1.39
C GLY A 215 2.43 -9.55 0.38
N VAL A 216 1.28 -10.15 0.62
CA VAL A 216 0.03 -10.04 -0.13
C VAL A 216 -1.11 -9.97 0.88
#